data_AF-A0A2Y9BLR2-F1
#
_entry.id   AF-A0A2Y9BLR2-F1
#
_cell.length_a   1.000
_cell.length_b   1.000
_cell.length_c   1.000
_cell.angle_alpha   90.00
_cell.angle_beta   90.00
_cell.angle_gamma   90.00
#
_symmetry.space_group_name_H-M   'P 1'
#
loop_
_entity.id
_entity.type
_entity.pdbx_description
1 polymer ?
#
loop_
_entity_poly.entity_id
_entity_poly.type
_entity_poly.pdbx_seq_one_letter_code
_entity_poly.pdbx_strand_id
1 'polypeptide(L)'
;MSEEDLERFRAMANPVRFELVEALELRGSLSERELRRLASTRSIKHHLRVLRDAGYIEEDDAEGTWKLTVHEGPVVEWTQEAAADPRVELVIRELERITSDRRARRVERFDGEVEAGEWSPEWAEAAIARDYLLSMRLEDLTEFEERLLSLMGEFKARCAPNGEISAPEGRQDVFVTLAAFPIRLGGDG
;
A
#
# COMPACT_ATOMS: atom_id res chain seq x y z
N MET A 1 -11.13 17.48 -10.92
CA MET A 1 -9.98 17.27 -10.03
C MET A 1 -9.27 18.61 -9.82
N SER A 2 -9.00 19.00 -8.58
CA SER A 2 -8.36 20.27 -8.23
C SER A 2 -6.85 20.24 -8.43
N GLU A 3 -6.18 21.40 -8.38
CA GLU A 3 -4.72 21.47 -8.43
C GLU A 3 -4.08 20.87 -7.16
N GLU A 4 -4.76 20.96 -6.02
CA GLU A 4 -4.37 20.33 -4.75
C GLU A 4 -4.40 18.79 -4.85
N ASP A 5 -5.43 18.21 -5.49
CA ASP A 5 -5.50 16.76 -5.71
C ASP A 5 -4.33 16.28 -6.60
N LEU A 6 -3.98 17.06 -7.64
CA LEU A 6 -2.86 16.73 -8.51
C LEU A 6 -1.51 16.78 -7.77
N GLU A 7 -1.32 17.75 -6.88
CA GLU A 7 -0.13 17.85 -6.03
C GLU A 7 -0.03 16.67 -5.06
N ARG A 8 -1.16 16.28 -4.45
CA ARG A 8 -1.26 15.06 -3.64
C ARG A 8 -0.82 13.82 -4.42
N PHE A 9 -1.35 13.64 -5.63
CA PHE A 9 -0.95 12.49 -6.45
C PHE A 9 0.52 12.49 -6.81
N ARG A 10 1.08 13.65 -7.20
CA ARG A 10 2.52 13.77 -7.48
C ARG A 10 3.38 13.49 -6.24
N ALA A 11 2.92 13.90 -5.06
CA ALA A 11 3.57 13.59 -3.81
C ALA A 11 3.58 12.07 -3.56
N MET A 12 2.54 11.32 -3.89
CA MET A 12 2.56 9.86 -3.75
C MET A 12 3.29 9.10 -4.86
N ALA A 13 3.42 9.68 -6.07
CA ALA A 13 4.06 9.07 -7.23
C ALA A 13 5.60 8.99 -7.13
N ASN A 14 6.10 8.51 -6.00
CA ASN A 14 7.50 8.24 -5.74
C ASN A 14 7.64 7.04 -4.81
N PRO A 15 8.47 6.03 -5.16
CA PRO A 15 8.58 4.79 -4.39
C PRO A 15 8.92 5.01 -2.92
N VAL A 16 9.86 5.92 -2.62
CA VAL A 16 10.30 6.21 -1.26
C VAL A 16 9.18 6.85 -0.44
N ARG A 17 8.40 7.76 -1.02
CA ARG A 17 7.30 8.41 -0.30
C ARG A 17 6.16 7.43 -0.01
N PHE A 18 5.87 6.55 -0.96
CA PHE A 18 4.93 5.45 -0.74
C PHE A 18 5.41 4.50 0.38
N GLU A 19 6.71 4.19 0.45
CA GLU A 19 7.31 3.39 1.53
C GLU A 19 7.12 4.02 2.92
N LEU A 20 7.29 5.34 3.00
CA LEU A 20 7.13 6.08 4.25
C LEU A 20 5.67 6.12 4.72
N VAL A 21 4.74 6.39 3.82
CA VAL A 21 3.30 6.44 4.15
C VAL A 21 2.81 5.09 4.64
N GLU A 22 3.14 3.98 3.98
CA GLU A 22 2.77 2.65 4.46
C GLU A 22 3.44 2.28 5.78
N ALA A 23 4.70 2.70 6.01
CA ALA A 23 5.36 2.44 7.29
C ALA A 23 4.63 3.13 8.46
N LEU A 24 4.14 4.35 8.23
CA LEU A 24 3.33 5.09 9.17
C LEU A 24 1.92 4.50 9.30
N GLU A 25 1.34 4.01 8.22
CA GLU A 25 0.06 3.28 8.27
C GLU A 25 0.16 2.04 9.16
N LEU A 26 1.23 1.25 8.99
CA LEU A 26 1.43 -0.01 9.70
C LEU A 26 1.85 0.19 11.16
N ARG A 27 2.67 1.20 11.44
CA ARG A 27 3.30 1.37 12.77
C ARG A 27 2.79 2.58 13.55
N GLY A 28 1.82 3.31 12.98
CA GLY A 28 1.28 4.53 13.56
C GLY A 28 2.30 5.68 13.49
N SER A 29 2.94 5.97 14.62
CA SER A 29 3.87 7.09 14.75
C SER A 29 5.32 6.61 14.72
N LEU A 30 6.18 7.22 13.90
CA LEU A 30 7.60 6.85 13.77
C LEU A 30 8.52 8.08 13.80
N SER A 31 9.68 7.95 14.44
CA SER A 31 10.72 8.97 14.40
C SER A 31 11.42 9.05 13.04
N GLU A 32 12.04 10.20 12.71
CA GLU A 32 12.84 10.35 11.47
C GLU A 32 13.93 9.27 11.35
N ARG A 33 14.51 8.85 12.48
CA ARG A 33 15.56 7.82 12.53
C ARG A 33 15.01 6.44 12.15
N GLU A 34 13.81 6.09 12.58
CA GLU A 34 13.15 4.83 12.23
C GLU A 34 12.76 4.82 10.76
N LEU A 35 12.17 5.92 10.28
CA LEU A 35 11.82 6.08 8.87
C LEU A 35 13.05 5.98 7.94
N ARG A 36 14.21 6.53 8.34
CA ARG A 36 15.49 6.36 7.60
C ARG A 36 15.98 4.93 7.52
N ARG A 37 15.63 4.07 8.48
CA ARG A 37 16.01 2.65 8.45
C ARG A 37 15.10 1.84 7.54
N LEU A 38 13.84 2.26 7.40
CA LEU A 38 12.83 1.58 6.60
C LEU A 38 12.92 1.94 5.12
N ALA A 39 13.06 3.23 4.82
CA ALA A 39 13.30 3.70 3.46
C ALA A 39 14.79 4.02 3.31
N SER A 40 15.52 3.20 2.54
CA SER A 40 16.97 3.35 2.33
C SER A 40 17.31 4.59 1.47
N THR A 41 17.04 5.79 1.98
CA THR A 41 17.25 7.08 1.30
C THR A 41 18.21 8.00 2.06
N ARG A 42 19.09 8.67 1.32
CA ARG A 42 19.97 9.72 1.87
C ARG A 42 19.22 11.03 2.17
N SER A 43 17.99 11.18 1.69
CA SER A 43 17.26 12.46 1.65
C SER A 43 15.89 12.45 2.34
N ILE A 44 15.73 11.68 3.43
CA ILE A 44 14.44 11.53 4.15
C ILE A 44 13.71 12.86 4.40
N LYS A 45 14.44 13.92 4.80
CA LYS A 45 13.86 15.23 5.15
C LYS A 45 13.16 15.89 3.97
N HIS A 46 13.65 15.66 2.76
CA HIS A 46 13.00 16.15 1.56
C HIS A 46 11.68 15.39 1.32
N HIS A 47 11.69 14.07 1.44
CA HIS A 47 10.50 13.24 1.27
C HIS A 47 9.42 13.55 2.32
N LEU A 48 9.79 13.69 3.59
CA LEU A 48 8.85 14.04 4.68
C LEU A 48 8.23 15.42 4.45
N ARG A 49 9.03 16.40 4.04
CA ARG A 49 8.51 17.73 3.68
C ARG A 49 7.49 17.66 2.55
N VAL A 50 7.79 16.96 1.46
CA VAL A 50 6.87 16.81 0.32
C VAL A 50 5.57 16.14 0.74
N LEU A 51 5.63 15.08 1.56
CA LEU A 51 4.45 14.39 2.06
C LEU A 51 3.60 15.27 2.99
N ARG A 52 4.25 16.03 3.88
CA ARG A 52 3.59 16.95 4.80
C ARG A 52 2.92 18.10 4.06
N ASP A 53 3.63 18.72 3.12
CA ASP A 53 3.10 19.84 2.35
C ASP A 53 1.91 19.39 1.47
N ALA A 54 1.88 18.11 1.05
CA ALA A 54 0.73 17.49 0.39
C ALA A 54 -0.38 17.00 1.36
N GLY A 55 -0.17 17.10 2.66
CA GLY A 55 -1.16 16.76 3.69
C GLY A 55 -1.28 15.26 4.04
N TYR A 56 -0.34 14.41 3.60
CA TYR A 56 -0.37 12.97 3.93
C TYR A 56 0.08 12.67 5.35
N ILE A 57 1.02 13.46 5.87
CA ILE A 57 1.64 13.25 7.17
C ILE A 57 1.74 14.55 7.96
N GLU A 58 1.82 14.42 9.27
CA GLU A 58 2.09 15.53 10.19
C GLU A 58 3.19 15.16 11.18
N GLU A 59 3.88 16.17 11.68
CA GLU A 59 4.90 16.04 12.73
C GLU A 59 4.24 16.27 14.09
N ASP A 60 4.48 15.36 15.02
CA ASP A 60 4.11 15.53 16.42
C ASP A 60 5.27 16.20 17.16
N ASP A 61 5.19 17.52 17.28
CA ASP A 61 6.27 18.36 17.83
C ASP A 61 6.66 18.00 19.27
N ALA A 62 5.75 17.37 20.03
CA ALA A 62 6.03 16.95 21.41
C ALA A 62 6.94 15.72 21.48
N GLU A 63 6.81 14.81 20.52
CA GLU A 63 7.52 13.53 20.49
C GLU A 63 8.62 13.45 19.42
N GLY A 64 8.66 14.41 18.48
CA GLY A 64 9.60 14.40 17.35
C GLY A 64 9.35 13.24 16.38
N THR A 65 8.10 12.82 16.28
CA THR A 65 7.64 11.68 15.48
C THR A 65 6.71 12.15 14.36
N TRP A 66 6.57 11.32 13.32
CA TRP A 66 5.67 11.57 12.19
C TRP A 66 4.52 10.58 12.25
N LYS A 67 3.32 11.02 11.87
CA LYS A 67 2.12 10.18 11.76
C LYS A 67 1.28 10.57 10.55
N LEU A 68 0.33 9.72 10.16
CA LEU A 68 -0.61 10.04 9.08
C LEU A 68 -1.62 11.09 9.56
N THR A 69 -1.97 12.03 8.67
CA THR A 69 -2.99 13.06 8.95
C THR A 69 -4.42 12.49 8.94
N VAL A 70 -4.65 11.39 8.21
CA VAL A 70 -5.93 10.68 8.15
C VAL A 70 -5.67 9.15 8.10
N HIS A 71 -6.45 8.36 8.84
CA HIS A 71 -6.32 6.89 8.92
C HIS A 71 -6.97 6.11 7.76
N GLU A 72 -7.68 6.81 6.87
CA GLU A 72 -8.09 6.27 5.59
C GLU A 72 -6.85 6.30 4.69
N GLY A 73 -6.26 5.12 4.49
CA GLY A 73 -5.01 4.95 3.76
C GLY A 73 -5.05 5.51 2.33
N PRO A 74 -3.96 5.40 1.56
CA PRO A 74 -3.82 5.98 0.22
C PRO A 74 -4.71 5.32 -0.86
N VAL A 75 -5.82 4.70 -0.48
CA VAL A 75 -6.88 4.23 -1.38
C VAL A 75 -7.66 5.45 -1.86
N VAL A 76 -7.01 6.29 -2.66
CA VAL A 76 -7.77 7.16 -3.54
C VAL A 76 -8.35 6.22 -4.59
N GLU A 77 -9.64 5.90 -4.48
CA GLU A 77 -10.37 5.17 -5.51
C GLU A 77 -10.23 5.95 -6.82
N TRP A 78 -9.45 5.40 -7.74
CA TRP A 78 -9.19 5.98 -9.05
C TRP A 78 -10.45 5.80 -9.89
N THR A 79 -11.34 6.78 -9.86
CA THR A 79 -12.47 6.77 -10.79
C THR A 79 -11.95 7.00 -12.21
N GLN A 80 -12.54 6.31 -13.19
CA GLN A 80 -12.28 6.54 -14.62
C GLN A 80 -12.47 8.03 -15.01
N GLU A 81 -13.29 8.75 -14.25
CA GLU A 81 -13.52 10.20 -14.40
C GLU A 81 -12.31 11.05 -14.02
N ALA A 82 -11.48 10.61 -13.07
CA ALA A 82 -10.22 11.29 -12.73
C ALA A 82 -9.16 11.16 -13.84
N ALA A 83 -9.18 10.06 -14.60
CA ALA A 83 -8.23 9.77 -15.69
C ALA A 83 -8.48 10.57 -16.99
N ALA A 84 -9.55 11.36 -17.07
CA ALA A 84 -9.88 12.15 -18.27
C ALA A 84 -8.94 13.38 -18.50
N ASP A 85 -8.20 13.83 -17.49
CA ASP A 85 -7.14 14.86 -17.65
C ASP A 85 -5.79 14.17 -17.94
N PRO A 86 -5.13 14.43 -19.08
CA PRO A 86 -3.86 13.78 -19.44
C PRO A 86 -2.74 13.95 -18.40
N ARG A 87 -2.77 15.03 -17.61
CA ARG A 87 -1.78 15.27 -16.54
C ARG A 87 -1.97 14.32 -15.37
N VAL A 88 -3.20 13.86 -15.16
CA VAL A 88 -3.59 12.92 -14.10
C VAL A 88 -3.30 11.51 -14.53
N GLU A 89 -3.66 11.18 -15.77
CA GLU A 89 -3.42 9.88 -16.37
C GLU A 89 -1.94 9.45 -16.25
N LEU A 90 -1.00 10.37 -16.51
CA LEU A 90 0.43 10.09 -16.37
C LEU A 90 0.84 9.77 -14.92
N VAL A 91 0.26 10.48 -13.95
CA VAL A 91 0.57 10.28 -12.53
C VAL A 91 -0.06 8.99 -12.02
N ILE A 92 -1.28 8.67 -12.45
CA ILE A 92 -1.96 7.41 -12.16
C ILE A 92 -1.13 6.23 -12.68
N ARG A 93 -0.74 6.26 -13.96
CA ARG A 93 0.08 5.19 -14.55
C ARG A 93 1.41 4.98 -13.84
N GLU A 94 2.05 6.07 -13.40
CA GLU A 94 3.29 5.96 -12.63
C GLU A 94 3.05 5.37 -11.25
N LEU A 95 1.96 5.74 -10.57
CA LEU A 95 1.56 5.14 -9.31
C LEU A 95 1.26 3.64 -9.46
N GLU A 96 0.47 3.26 -10.46
CA GLU A 96 0.16 1.86 -10.77
C GLU A 96 1.43 1.03 -11.00
N ARG A 97 2.40 1.59 -11.73
CA ARG A 97 3.69 0.96 -11.97
C ARG A 97 4.47 0.78 -10.67
N ILE A 98 4.56 1.83 -9.85
CA ILE A 98 5.25 1.79 -8.54
C ILE A 98 4.62 0.74 -7.62
N THR A 99 3.29 0.70 -7.53
CA THR A 99 2.58 -0.26 -6.68
C THR A 99 2.75 -1.70 -7.17
N SER A 100 2.71 -1.90 -8.49
CA SER A 100 2.88 -3.23 -9.11
C SER A 100 4.30 -3.77 -8.92
N ASP A 101 5.32 -2.96 -9.23
CA ASP A 101 6.72 -3.34 -9.03
C ASP A 101 7.01 -3.67 -7.56
N ARG A 102 6.39 -2.92 -6.64
CA ARG A 102 6.56 -3.13 -5.21
C ARG A 102 5.88 -4.41 -4.72
N ARG A 103 4.68 -4.70 -5.20
CA ARG A 103 3.97 -5.95 -4.92
C ARG A 103 4.83 -7.15 -5.34
N ALA A 104 5.38 -7.13 -6.56
CA ALA A 104 6.25 -8.20 -7.05
C ALA A 104 7.48 -8.40 -6.13
N ARG A 105 8.19 -7.31 -5.79
CA ARG A 105 9.35 -7.36 -4.89
C ARG A 105 9.03 -7.90 -3.49
N ARG A 106 7.83 -7.64 -2.95
CA ARG A 106 7.40 -8.16 -1.65
C ARG A 106 7.18 -9.67 -1.69
N VAL A 107 6.59 -10.18 -2.77
CA VAL A 107 6.41 -11.62 -2.98
C VAL A 107 7.78 -12.29 -3.11
N GLU A 108 8.63 -11.81 -4.02
CA GLU A 108 9.99 -12.35 -4.21
C GLU A 108 10.81 -12.36 -2.91
N ARG A 109 10.71 -11.29 -2.12
CA ARG A 109 11.39 -11.19 -0.83
C ARG A 109 10.85 -12.22 0.18
N PHE A 110 9.52 -12.32 0.31
CA PHE A 110 8.91 -13.28 1.23
C PHE A 110 9.28 -14.72 0.87
N ASP A 111 9.23 -15.07 -0.41
CA ASP A 111 9.64 -16.41 -0.89
C ASP A 111 11.10 -16.70 -0.51
N GLY A 112 12.01 -15.74 -0.72
CA GLY A 112 13.42 -15.85 -0.31
C GLY A 112 13.62 -15.98 1.21
N GLU A 113 12.85 -15.25 2.03
CA GLU A 113 12.90 -15.35 3.49
C GLU A 113 12.37 -16.71 3.99
N VAL A 114 11.35 -17.27 3.34
CA VAL A 114 10.84 -18.62 3.62
C VAL A 114 11.90 -19.67 3.27
N GLU A 115 12.52 -19.58 2.09
CA GLU A 115 13.60 -20.48 1.68
C GLU A 115 14.81 -20.43 2.63
N ALA A 116 15.12 -19.25 3.16
CA ALA A 116 16.21 -19.03 4.12
C ALA A 116 15.87 -19.48 5.55
N GLY A 117 14.62 -19.87 5.83
CA GLY A 117 14.18 -20.29 7.17
C GLY A 117 14.05 -19.14 8.18
N GLU A 118 13.80 -17.92 7.69
CA GLU A 118 13.63 -16.72 8.53
C GLU A 118 12.23 -16.64 9.18
N TRP A 119 11.28 -17.46 8.70
CA TRP A 119 9.91 -17.56 9.20
C TRP A 119 9.64 -18.90 9.90
N SER A 120 8.76 -18.89 10.91
CA SER A 120 8.31 -20.13 11.53
C SER A 120 7.45 -20.96 10.56
N PRO A 121 7.40 -22.30 10.72
CA PRO A 121 6.59 -23.15 9.85
C PRO A 121 5.12 -22.74 9.77
N GLU A 122 4.55 -22.27 10.88
CA GLU A 122 3.14 -21.86 10.96
C GLU A 122 2.86 -20.61 10.11
N TRP A 123 3.80 -19.65 10.06
CA TRP A 123 3.66 -18.45 9.22
C TRP A 123 3.92 -18.74 7.75
N ALA A 124 4.87 -19.62 7.45
CA ALA A 124 5.13 -20.07 6.08
C ALA A 124 3.94 -20.85 5.49
N GLU A 125 3.30 -21.73 6.27
CA GLU A 125 2.13 -22.50 5.83
C GLU A 125 0.85 -21.66 5.71
N ALA A 126 0.68 -20.67 6.59
CA ALA A 126 -0.48 -19.77 6.56
C ALA A 126 -0.44 -18.75 5.41
N ALA A 127 0.72 -18.53 4.78
CA ALA A 127 0.87 -17.58 3.69
C ALA A 127 0.04 -17.99 2.46
N ILE A 128 -0.65 -17.03 1.85
CA ILE A 128 -1.52 -17.27 0.69
C ILE A 128 -0.79 -16.88 -0.58
N ALA A 129 -0.23 -17.87 -1.28
CA ALA A 129 0.40 -17.72 -2.59
C ALA A 129 -0.41 -18.44 -3.67
N ARG A 130 -1.69 -18.07 -3.83
CA ARG A 130 -2.59 -18.73 -4.79
C ARG A 130 -3.03 -17.76 -5.89
N ASP A 131 -2.71 -18.12 -7.12
CA ASP A 131 -3.29 -17.51 -8.31
C ASP A 131 -4.56 -18.27 -8.71
N TYR A 132 -5.64 -17.52 -8.95
CA TYR A 132 -6.92 -18.08 -9.38
C TYR A 132 -7.23 -17.61 -10.79
N LEU A 133 -7.54 -18.56 -11.67
CA LEU A 133 -8.09 -18.29 -12.99
C LEU A 133 -9.60 -18.55 -12.94
N LEU A 134 -10.37 -17.48 -12.98
CA LEU A 134 -11.84 -17.52 -12.88
C LEU A 134 -12.44 -16.97 -14.16
N SER A 135 -13.45 -17.67 -14.70
CA SER A 135 -14.28 -17.15 -15.79
C SER A 135 -15.47 -16.43 -15.18
N MET A 136 -15.48 -15.11 -15.24
CA MET A 136 -16.44 -14.23 -14.58
C MET A 136 -17.07 -13.28 -15.60
N ARG A 137 -18.35 -12.94 -15.42
CA ARG A 137 -18.94 -11.76 -16.06
C ARG A 137 -18.49 -10.50 -15.32
N LEU A 138 -18.73 -9.32 -15.91
CA LEU A 138 -18.39 -8.04 -15.28
C LEU A 138 -19.08 -7.88 -13.92
N GLU A 139 -20.35 -8.29 -13.83
CA GLU A 139 -21.13 -8.21 -12.59
C GLU A 139 -20.53 -9.13 -11.51
N ASP A 140 -20.07 -10.32 -11.91
CA ASP A 140 -19.46 -11.29 -10.99
C ASP A 140 -18.10 -10.77 -10.46
N LEU A 141 -17.32 -10.07 -11.29
CA LEU A 141 -16.05 -9.45 -10.88
C LEU A 141 -16.27 -8.28 -9.90
N THR A 142 -17.29 -7.47 -10.15
CA THR A 142 -17.66 -6.33 -9.28
C THR A 142 -18.12 -6.85 -7.91
N GLU A 143 -19.03 -7.84 -7.90
CA GLU A 143 -19.49 -8.47 -6.66
C GLU A 143 -18.34 -9.17 -5.91
N PHE A 144 -17.40 -9.78 -6.63
CA PHE A 144 -16.21 -10.39 -6.04
C PHE A 144 -15.36 -9.36 -5.29
N GLU A 145 -15.09 -8.21 -5.92
CA GLU A 145 -14.37 -7.09 -5.28
C GLU A 145 -15.08 -6.60 -4.02
N GLU A 146 -16.38 -6.33 -4.08
CA GLU A 146 -17.16 -5.85 -2.93
C GLU A 146 -17.07 -6.81 -1.74
N ARG A 147 -17.23 -8.12 -1.98
CA ARG A 147 -17.14 -9.15 -0.94
C ARG A 147 -15.74 -9.24 -0.33
N LEU A 148 -14.69 -9.06 -1.14
CA LEU A 148 -13.31 -9.05 -0.67
C LEU A 148 -13.01 -7.82 0.17
N LEU A 149 -13.44 -6.63 -0.27
CA LEU A 149 -13.29 -5.40 0.51
C LEU A 149 -14.01 -5.51 1.86
N SER A 150 -15.22 -6.08 1.88
CA SER A 150 -15.94 -6.37 3.12
C SER A 150 -15.14 -7.30 4.04
N LEU A 151 -14.61 -8.41 3.50
CA LEU A 151 -13.79 -9.36 4.26
C LEU A 151 -12.52 -8.71 4.82
N MET A 152 -11.82 -7.91 4.01
CA MET A 152 -10.63 -7.18 4.46
C MET A 152 -10.97 -6.16 5.55
N GLY A 153 -12.11 -5.46 5.42
CA GLY A 153 -12.62 -4.55 6.44
C GLY A 153 -12.85 -5.24 7.79
N GLU A 154 -13.42 -6.45 7.79
CA GLU A 154 -13.62 -7.24 9.01
C GLU A 154 -12.29 -7.58 9.71
N PHE A 155 -11.28 -8.01 8.94
CA PHE A 155 -9.97 -8.32 9.51
C PHE A 155 -9.22 -7.06 9.97
N LYS A 156 -9.30 -5.95 9.21
CA LYS A 156 -8.71 -4.66 9.61
C LYS A 156 -9.28 -4.20 10.96
N ALA A 157 -10.59 -4.27 11.16
CA ALA A 157 -11.25 -3.94 12.42
C ALA A 157 -10.80 -4.84 13.59
N ARG A 158 -10.56 -6.14 13.35
CA ARG A 158 -10.02 -7.05 14.37
C ARG A 158 -8.55 -6.77 14.71
N CYS A 159 -7.79 -6.22 13.76
CA CYS A 159 -6.38 -5.93 13.92
C CYS A 159 -6.10 -4.60 14.63
N ALA A 160 -7.00 -3.63 14.50
CA ALA A 160 -6.87 -2.30 15.10
C ALA A 160 -8.21 -1.87 15.77
N PRO A 161 -8.64 -2.54 16.85
CA PRO A 161 -9.96 -2.29 17.47
C PRO A 161 -10.12 -0.86 18.03
N ASN A 162 -9.01 -0.16 18.30
CA ASN A 162 -9.01 1.23 18.78
C ASN A 162 -8.41 2.22 17.74
N GLY A 163 -8.27 1.81 16.47
CA GLY A 163 -7.63 2.63 15.44
C GLY A 163 -6.10 2.60 15.43
N GLU A 164 -5.49 1.98 16.45
CA GLU A 164 -4.05 1.74 16.52
C GLU A 164 -3.73 0.29 16.12
N ILE A 165 -2.85 0.11 15.14
CA ILE A 165 -2.20 -1.17 14.88
C ILE A 165 -1.20 -1.38 16.02
N SER A 166 -1.69 -1.99 17.11
CA SER A 166 -0.79 -2.55 18.11
C SER A 166 -0.23 -3.85 17.56
N ALA A 167 1.04 -4.15 17.85
CA ALA A 167 1.61 -5.48 17.70
C ALA A 167 1.57 -6.23 19.04
N PRO A 168 0.42 -6.77 19.50
CA PRO A 168 0.40 -7.73 20.60
C PRO A 168 1.35 -8.90 20.33
N GLU A 169 1.84 -9.53 21.39
CA GLU A 169 2.65 -10.76 21.31
C GLU A 169 2.00 -11.78 20.35
N GLY A 170 2.79 -12.25 19.38
CA GLY A 170 2.37 -13.26 18.41
C GLY A 170 1.72 -12.74 17.12
N ARG A 171 1.64 -11.43 16.89
CA ARG A 171 1.10 -10.85 15.64
C ARG A 171 2.21 -10.36 14.72
N GLN A 172 2.03 -10.57 13.42
CA GLN A 172 2.94 -10.15 12.35
C GLN A 172 2.22 -9.23 11.37
N ASP A 173 2.95 -8.29 10.78
CA ASP A 173 2.46 -7.48 9.66
C ASP A 173 2.32 -8.39 8.43
N VAL A 174 1.08 -8.60 7.98
CA VAL A 174 0.80 -9.43 6.81
C VAL A 174 0.49 -8.54 5.62
N PHE A 175 1.36 -8.57 4.62
CA PHE A 175 1.08 -7.96 3.33
C PHE A 175 0.16 -8.88 2.53
N VAL A 176 -1.09 -8.45 2.32
CA VAL A 176 -2.05 -9.15 1.47
C VAL A 176 -2.11 -8.46 0.12
N THR A 177 -2.04 -9.25 -0.94
CA THR A 177 -2.13 -8.72 -2.28
C THR A 177 -2.99 -9.61 -3.15
N LEU A 178 -4.02 -9.04 -3.77
CA LEU A 178 -4.94 -9.74 -4.64
C LEU A 178 -5.09 -8.95 -5.93
N ALA A 179 -5.04 -9.64 -7.06
CA ALA A 179 -5.21 -9.03 -8.37
C ALA A 179 -6.20 -9.90 -9.14
N ALA A 180 -7.24 -9.28 -9.67
CA ALA A 180 -8.18 -9.89 -10.58
C ALA A 180 -8.30 -8.96 -11.78
N PHE A 181 -7.88 -9.44 -12.96
CA PHE A 181 -7.92 -8.65 -14.18
C PHE A 181 -8.26 -9.57 -15.36
N PRO A 182 -8.97 -9.06 -16.38
CA PRO A 182 -9.18 -9.81 -17.60
C PRO A 182 -7.84 -10.14 -18.26
N ILE A 183 -7.63 -11.41 -18.60
CA ILE A 183 -6.49 -11.85 -19.39
C ILE A 183 -6.92 -12.12 -20.82
N ARG A 184 -6.07 -11.76 -21.79
CA ARG A 184 -6.17 -12.24 -23.18
C ARG A 184 -5.09 -13.26 -23.38
N LEU A 185 -5.48 -14.53 -23.52
CA LEU A 185 -4.55 -15.61 -23.85
C LEU A 185 -4.34 -15.64 -25.37
N GLY A 186 -3.10 -15.42 -25.81
CA GLY A 186 -2.73 -15.48 -27.23
C GLY A 186 -3.10 -14.21 -28.01
N GLY A 187 -2.07 -13.54 -28.51
CA GLY A 187 -2.15 -12.41 -29.42
C GLY A 187 -0.75 -12.17 -29.94
N ASP A 188 -0.44 -12.82 -31.06
CA ASP A 188 0.85 -12.69 -31.74
C ASP A 188 1.15 -11.22 -32.03
N GLY A 189 2.30 -10.77 -31.55
CA GLY A 189 3.22 -9.94 -32.31
C GLY A 189 4.46 -10.78 -32.61
#